data_AF-A0A9P5QA90-F1
#
_entry.id   AF-A0A9P5QA90-F1
#
_cell.length_a   1.000
_cell.length_b   1.000
_cell.length_c   1.000
_cell.angle_alpha   90.00
_cell.angle_beta   90.00
_cell.angle_gamma   90.00
#
_symmetry.space_group_name_H-M   'P 1'
#
loop_
_entity.id
_entity.type
_entity.pdbx_description
1 polymer ?
#
loop_
_entity_poly.entity_id
_entity_poly.type
_entity_poly.pdbx_seq_one_letter_code
_entity_poly.pdbx_strand_id
1 'polypeptide(L)'
;MKFTSVFTFALAVATVSATPFRETNGERLARGLPPLPPQRRSGTPAYAAKRTSPSSAPGQCSTGTLQCCQSTAQASDPIAEILLGLLGIVLPGNALVGLTCSPLNILGGGTCFTQTVCCTDNSSSLISIGCLPITL
;
A
#
# COMPACT_ATOMS: atom_id res chain seq x y z
N MET A 1 -12.06 -45.58 62.15
CA MET A 1 -11.81 -44.21 61.64
C MET A 1 -10.51 -44.22 60.87
N LYS A 2 -10.53 -43.83 59.57
CA LYS A 2 -9.40 -43.35 58.73
C LYS A 2 -8.29 -44.42 58.47
N PHE A 3 -7.72 -44.64 57.29
CA PHE A 3 -7.33 -43.79 56.16
C PHE A 3 -7.37 -44.66 54.88
N THR A 4 -8.15 -44.30 53.86
CA THR A 4 -7.63 -43.73 52.60
C THR A 4 -6.26 -44.27 52.16
N SER A 5 -6.25 -45.19 51.19
CA SER A 5 -5.15 -45.26 50.22
C SER A 5 -5.72 -45.57 48.84
N VAL A 6 -5.97 -44.45 48.17
CA VAL A 6 -6.29 -44.30 46.76
C VAL A 6 -5.10 -44.83 45.95
N PHE A 7 -5.20 -46.04 45.42
CA PHE A 7 -4.34 -46.48 44.30
C PHE A 7 -5.09 -46.25 42.99
N THR A 8 -5.29 -44.98 42.65
CA THR A 8 -5.65 -44.59 41.29
C THR A 8 -4.41 -44.76 40.43
N PHE A 9 -4.34 -45.89 39.70
CA PHE A 9 -3.40 -46.07 38.61
C PHE A 9 -3.57 -44.91 37.63
N ALA A 10 -2.52 -44.09 37.53
CA ALA A 10 -2.46 -42.97 36.61
C ALA A 10 -2.66 -43.48 35.17
N LEU A 11 -3.74 -43.03 34.54
CA LEU A 11 -3.99 -43.12 33.11
C LEU A 11 -2.92 -42.29 32.37
N ALA A 12 -1.81 -42.93 32.02
CA ALA A 12 -0.91 -42.42 30.99
C ALA A 12 -1.50 -42.77 29.62
N VAL A 13 -2.50 -42.01 29.19
CA VAL A 13 -2.94 -42.03 27.79
C VAL A 13 -1.83 -41.34 26.99
N ALA A 14 -0.93 -42.13 26.41
CA ALA A 14 -0.02 -41.65 25.39
C ALA A 14 -0.85 -41.22 24.18
N THR A 15 -1.18 -39.95 24.10
CA THR A 15 -1.74 -39.35 22.89
C THR A 15 -0.62 -39.32 21.86
N VAL A 16 -0.53 -40.38 21.06
CA VAL A 16 0.24 -40.37 19.82
C VAL A 16 -0.45 -39.34 18.92
N SER A 17 0.02 -38.10 18.96
CA SER A 17 -0.27 -37.13 17.93
C SER A 17 0.46 -37.60 16.67
N ALA A 18 -0.21 -38.44 15.88
CA ALA A 18 0.18 -38.75 14.52
C ALA A 18 -0.03 -37.48 13.67
N THR A 19 0.80 -36.46 13.92
CA THR A 19 1.02 -35.43 12.91
C THR A 19 1.59 -36.17 11.71
N PRO A 20 1.00 -36.05 10.51
CA PRO A 20 1.59 -36.65 9.32
C PRO A 20 2.90 -35.90 9.08
N PHE A 21 4.00 -36.44 9.59
CA PHE A 21 5.33 -35.94 9.30
C PHE A 21 5.56 -36.14 7.81
N ARG A 22 5.28 -35.09 7.04
CA ARG A 22 5.62 -35.01 5.63
C ARG A 22 7.14 -34.91 5.58
N GLU A 23 7.78 -36.07 5.46
CA GLU A 23 9.21 -36.14 5.28
C GLU A 23 9.64 -35.23 4.13
N THR A 24 10.49 -34.27 4.45
CA THR A 24 11.01 -33.27 3.53
C THR A 24 12.19 -33.85 2.74
N ASN A 25 12.51 -33.22 1.61
CA ASN A 25 13.71 -33.59 0.86
C ASN A 25 15.00 -33.35 1.67
N GLY A 26 15.00 -32.42 2.63
CA GLY A 26 16.15 -32.14 3.50
C GLY A 26 16.48 -33.29 4.43
N GLU A 27 15.47 -33.87 5.08
CA GLU A 27 15.63 -35.03 5.97
C GLU A 27 16.08 -36.29 5.22
N ARG A 28 15.66 -36.44 3.96
CA ARG A 28 16.07 -37.57 3.11
C ARG A 28 17.52 -37.46 2.66
N LEU A 29 17.94 -36.25 2.30
CA LEU A 29 19.32 -35.99 1.91
C LEU A 29 20.28 -36.16 3.09
N ALA A 30 19.87 -35.75 4.29
CA ALA A 30 20.64 -36.00 5.51
C ALA A 30 20.87 -37.50 5.79
N ARG A 31 19.99 -38.38 5.27
CA ARG A 31 20.11 -39.84 5.34
C ARG A 31 20.71 -40.49 4.08
N GLY A 32 21.21 -39.71 3.13
CA GLY A 32 21.80 -40.21 1.88
C GLY A 32 20.81 -40.78 0.87
N LEU A 33 19.50 -40.52 1.03
CA LEU A 33 18.47 -40.97 0.11
C LEU A 33 18.23 -39.93 -1.01
N PRO A 34 17.96 -40.36 -2.26
CA PRO A 34 17.73 -39.46 -3.41
C PRO A 34 16.38 -38.74 -3.27
N PRO A 35 16.20 -37.45 -3.64
CA PRO A 35 14.97 -36.65 -3.39
C PRO A 35 13.66 -37.30 -3.89
N LEU A 36 12.54 -37.00 -3.24
CA LEU A 36 11.22 -37.46 -3.66
C LEU A 36 10.84 -36.79 -5.00
N PRO A 37 10.13 -37.50 -5.89
CA PRO A 37 9.66 -36.91 -7.14
C PRO A 37 8.66 -35.77 -6.87
N PRO A 38 8.61 -34.75 -7.74
CA PRO A 38 7.67 -33.64 -7.60
C PRO A 38 6.23 -34.16 -7.64
N GLN A 39 5.51 -33.96 -6.54
CA GLN A 39 4.08 -34.23 -6.49
C GLN A 39 3.37 -33.18 -7.35
N ARG A 40 2.70 -33.63 -8.42
CA ARG A 40 1.75 -32.79 -9.16
C ARG A 40 0.55 -32.52 -8.24
N ARG A 41 0.62 -31.43 -7.47
CA ARG A 41 -0.58 -30.87 -6.85
C ARG A 41 -1.43 -30.38 -8.02
N SER A 42 -2.45 -31.15 -8.40
CA SER A 42 -3.49 -30.68 -9.32
C SER A 42 -3.97 -29.33 -8.79
N GLY A 43 -3.64 -28.28 -9.54
CA GLY A 43 -3.52 -26.93 -9.03
C GLY A 43 -4.83 -26.40 -8.49
N THR A 44 -4.72 -25.55 -7.47
CA THR A 44 -5.74 -24.53 -7.21
C THR A 44 -6.06 -23.83 -8.54
N PRO A 45 -7.33 -23.78 -8.97
CA PRO A 45 -7.66 -23.22 -10.27
C PRO A 45 -7.21 -21.77 -10.32
N ALA A 46 -6.36 -21.43 -11.28
CA ALA A 46 -5.87 -20.06 -11.48
C ALA A 46 -7.01 -19.07 -11.78
N TYR A 47 -8.20 -19.56 -12.16
CA TYR A 47 -9.42 -18.77 -12.27
C TYR A 47 -9.87 -18.14 -10.95
N ALA A 48 -9.56 -18.77 -9.81
CA ALA A 48 -9.84 -18.21 -8.49
C ALA A 48 -8.78 -17.19 -8.02
N ALA A 49 -7.68 -17.01 -8.77
CA ALA A 49 -6.70 -15.98 -8.47
C ALA A 49 -7.27 -14.60 -8.86
N LYS A 50 -7.30 -13.67 -7.90
CA LYS A 50 -7.69 -12.28 -8.15
C LYS A 50 -6.73 -11.68 -9.20
N ARG A 51 -7.23 -11.40 -10.40
CA ARG A 51 -6.44 -10.72 -11.44
C ARG A 51 -6.20 -9.29 -11.00
N THR A 52 -4.94 -8.86 -10.99
CA THR A 52 -4.59 -7.45 -10.80
C THR A 52 -5.07 -6.67 -12.01
N SER A 53 -6.08 -5.83 -11.84
CA SER A 53 -6.42 -4.79 -12.82
C SER A 53 -5.31 -3.74 -12.80
N PRO A 54 -4.93 -3.14 -13.94
CA PRO A 54 -4.12 -1.93 -13.94
C PRO A 54 -4.78 -0.89 -13.03
N SER A 55 -3.99 -0.23 -12.18
CA SER A 55 -4.38 1.07 -11.65
C SER A 55 -4.64 1.98 -12.84
N SER A 56 -5.64 2.84 -12.76
CA SER A 56 -6.11 3.69 -13.84
C SER A 56 -4.99 4.43 -14.58
N ALA A 57 -5.24 4.78 -15.84
CA ALA A 57 -4.27 5.48 -16.69
C ALA A 57 -3.72 6.72 -15.94
N PRO A 58 -2.41 6.99 -15.97
CA PRO A 58 -1.87 8.17 -15.34
C PRO A 58 -2.56 9.40 -15.93
N GLY A 59 -3.20 10.18 -15.06
CA GLY A 59 -3.96 11.36 -15.40
C GLY A 59 -3.06 12.30 -16.18
N GLN A 60 -3.47 12.67 -17.39
CA GLN A 60 -2.61 13.45 -18.27
C GLN A 60 -2.68 14.92 -17.86
N CYS A 61 -1.56 15.46 -17.38
CA CYS A 61 -1.39 16.89 -17.13
C CYS A 61 -0.62 17.47 -18.32
N SER A 62 -1.32 18.18 -19.21
CA SER A 62 -0.71 18.76 -20.43
C SER A 62 -0.15 20.17 -20.22
N THR A 63 -0.57 20.84 -19.15
CA THR A 63 -0.28 22.26 -18.89
C THR A 63 0.75 22.50 -17.79
N GLY A 64 1.27 21.44 -17.15
CA GLY A 64 2.16 21.60 -16.00
C GLY A 64 2.65 20.29 -15.41
N THR A 65 2.95 20.30 -14.11
CA THR A 65 3.42 19.13 -13.36
C THR A 65 2.29 18.54 -12.51
N LEU A 66 2.30 17.20 -12.44
CA LEU A 66 1.41 16.43 -11.61
C LEU A 66 1.84 16.50 -10.14
N GLN A 67 0.93 16.90 -9.26
CA GLN A 67 1.24 17.09 -7.84
C GLN A 67 0.14 16.51 -6.94
N CYS A 68 0.56 16.02 -5.79
CA CYS A 68 -0.33 15.57 -4.73
C CYS A 68 -0.34 16.62 -3.63
N CYS A 69 -1.47 17.29 -3.46
CA CYS A 69 -1.66 18.32 -2.45
C CYS A 69 -2.57 17.80 -1.34
N GLN A 70 -2.32 18.24 -0.10
CA GLN A 70 -3.21 17.88 1.01
C GLN A 70 -4.58 18.52 0.85
N SER A 71 -4.62 19.77 0.38
CA SER A 71 -5.83 20.53 0.10
C SER A 71 -5.63 21.51 -1.05
N THR A 72 -6.74 21.83 -1.72
CA THR A 72 -6.84 22.92 -2.70
C THR A 72 -7.69 24.05 -2.14
N ALA A 73 -7.25 25.28 -2.33
CA ALA A 73 -7.98 26.49 -1.95
C ALA A 73 -8.07 27.46 -3.13
N GLN A 74 -8.98 28.44 -3.05
CA GLN A 74 -8.97 29.56 -3.98
C GLN A 74 -7.89 30.56 -3.56
N ALA A 75 -7.33 31.30 -4.51
CA ALA A 75 -6.36 32.35 -4.25
C ALA A 75 -6.93 33.48 -3.37
N SER A 76 -8.26 33.63 -3.33
CA SER A 76 -8.96 34.55 -2.42
C SER A 76 -9.16 34.01 -0.99
N ASP A 77 -8.70 32.81 -0.68
CA ASP A 77 -8.73 32.30 0.69
C ASP A 77 -7.73 33.11 1.54
N PRO A 78 -8.08 33.58 2.74
CA PRO A 78 -7.21 34.44 3.54
C PRO A 78 -5.84 33.82 3.81
N ILE A 79 -5.77 32.48 3.94
CA ILE A 79 -4.49 31.78 4.14
C ILE A 79 -3.68 31.81 2.85
N ALA A 80 -4.30 31.48 1.72
CA ALA A 80 -3.64 31.52 0.41
C ALA A 80 -3.15 32.93 0.06
N GLU A 81 -3.96 33.96 0.31
CA GLU A 81 -3.64 35.35 0.00
C GLU A 81 -2.43 35.86 0.80
N ILE A 82 -2.31 35.47 2.08
CA ILE A 82 -1.12 35.76 2.89
C ILE A 82 0.11 35.07 2.28
N LEU A 83 0.05 33.78 1.96
CA LEU A 83 1.19 33.07 1.36
C LEU A 83 1.59 33.68 0.00
N LEU A 84 0.61 33.98 -0.85
CA LEU A 84 0.84 34.61 -2.16
C LEU A 84 1.46 36.01 -2.00
N GLY A 85 0.99 36.79 -1.02
CA GLY A 85 1.53 38.11 -0.68
C GLY A 85 2.98 38.04 -0.18
N LEU A 86 3.32 37.04 0.64
CA LEU A 86 4.69 36.80 1.11
C LEU A 86 5.63 36.41 -0.05
N LEU A 87 5.13 35.68 -1.04
CA LEU A 87 5.89 35.30 -2.23
C LEU A 87 5.87 36.40 -3.32
N GLY A 88 5.09 37.47 -3.15
CA GLY A 88 4.94 38.56 -4.12
C GLY A 88 4.24 38.14 -5.42
N ILE A 89 3.40 37.09 -5.38
CA ILE A 89 2.74 36.55 -6.56
C ILE A 89 1.29 37.03 -6.60
N VAL A 90 0.91 37.70 -7.69
CA VAL A 90 -0.45 38.20 -7.91
C VAL A 90 -1.21 37.24 -8.81
N LEU A 91 -2.27 36.64 -8.28
CA LEU A 91 -3.20 35.78 -9.03
C LEU A 91 -4.62 36.34 -8.96
N PRO A 92 -5.46 36.04 -9.98
CA PRO A 92 -6.88 36.32 -9.88
C PRO A 92 -7.49 35.49 -8.75
N GLY A 93 -8.43 36.07 -7.98
CA GLY A 93 -9.00 35.41 -6.79
C GLY A 93 -9.67 34.05 -7.07
N ASN A 94 -10.11 33.83 -8.30
CA ASN A 94 -10.74 32.59 -8.75
C ASN A 94 -9.73 31.47 -9.11
N ALA A 95 -8.42 31.76 -9.07
CA ALA A 95 -7.40 30.77 -9.36
C ALA A 95 -7.36 29.71 -8.25
N LEU A 96 -7.26 28.44 -8.64
CA LEU A 96 -7.03 27.37 -7.69
C LEU A 96 -5.54 27.28 -7.34
N VAL A 97 -5.26 27.15 -6.05
CA VAL A 97 -3.92 26.90 -5.52
C VAL A 97 -3.91 25.61 -4.70
N GLY A 98 -2.80 24.88 -4.75
CA GLY A 98 -2.57 23.70 -3.95
C GLY A 98 -1.74 24.04 -2.72
N LEU A 99 -2.14 23.55 -1.55
CA LEU A 99 -1.40 23.71 -0.29
C LEU A 99 -0.70 22.40 0.09
N THR A 100 0.55 22.52 0.54
CA THR A 100 1.41 21.40 0.95
C THR A 100 1.46 20.30 -0.12
N CYS A 101 2.10 20.62 -1.25
CA CYS A 101 2.12 19.78 -2.43
C CYS A 101 3.44 19.04 -2.57
N SER A 102 3.35 17.77 -2.97
CA SER A 102 4.50 16.94 -3.31
C SER A 102 4.47 16.59 -4.80
N PRO A 103 5.62 16.59 -5.49
CA PRO A 103 5.67 16.21 -6.88
C PRO A 103 5.35 14.72 -7.04
N LEU A 104 4.44 14.40 -7.97
CA LEU A 104 4.13 13.02 -8.33
C LEU A 104 4.94 12.62 -9.56
N ASN A 105 5.96 11.79 -9.34
CA ASN A 105 6.70 11.20 -10.44
C ASN A 105 5.88 10.07 -11.08
N ILE A 106 5.26 10.36 -12.22
CA ILE A 106 4.51 9.39 -13.04
C ILE A 106 5.34 8.17 -13.45
N LEU A 107 6.66 8.32 -13.56
CA LEU A 107 7.55 7.22 -13.95
C LEU A 107 7.88 6.24 -12.80
N GLY A 108 7.47 6.56 -11.57
CA GLY A 108 7.78 5.78 -10.36
C GLY A 108 6.57 5.31 -9.55
N GLY A 109 5.34 5.51 -10.03
CA GLY A 109 4.14 5.06 -9.32
C GLY A 109 3.90 5.78 -7.99
N GLY A 110 4.00 7.12 -7.97
CA GLY A 110 3.57 7.90 -6.81
C GLY A 110 2.04 7.83 -6.66
N THR A 111 1.53 7.26 -5.58
CA THR A 111 0.10 7.26 -5.25
C THR A 111 -0.24 8.47 -4.42
N CYS A 112 -1.18 9.30 -4.90
CA CYS A 112 -1.77 10.37 -4.10
C CYS A 112 -3.04 9.87 -3.41
N PHE A 113 -3.08 9.95 -2.08
CA PHE A 113 -4.26 9.57 -1.29
C PHE A 113 -5.18 10.76 -0.98
N THR A 114 -4.75 11.99 -1.28
CA THR A 114 -5.48 13.22 -1.04
C THR A 114 -6.04 13.76 -2.35
N GLN A 115 -5.63 14.96 -2.77
CA GLN A 115 -6.09 15.59 -3.99
C GLN A 115 -4.96 15.60 -5.01
N THR A 116 -5.23 14.94 -6.15
CA THR A 116 -4.33 15.00 -7.31
C THR A 116 -4.70 16.21 -8.14
N VAL A 117 -3.71 17.08 -8.40
CA VAL A 117 -3.89 18.30 -9.18
C VAL A 117 -2.78 18.45 -10.22
N CYS A 118 -3.11 19.16 -11.28
CA CYS A 118 -2.19 19.55 -12.35
C CYS A 118 -1.92 21.05 -12.19
N CYS A 119 -0.70 21.44 -11.80
CA CYS A 119 -0.36 22.84 -11.54
C CYS A 119 0.74 23.32 -12.49
N THR A 120 0.63 24.58 -12.93
CA THR A 120 1.58 25.19 -13.89
C THR A 120 2.92 25.50 -13.24
N ASP A 121 2.90 25.92 -11.97
CA ASP A 121 4.09 26.34 -11.24
C ASP A 121 4.19 25.65 -9.89
N ASN A 122 5.36 25.09 -9.61
CA ASN A 122 5.74 24.39 -8.38
C ASN A 122 6.82 25.18 -7.63
N SER A 123 6.68 26.49 -7.59
CA SER A 123 7.65 27.43 -7.04
C SER A 123 7.92 27.23 -5.54
N SER A 124 7.12 26.42 -4.84
CA SER A 124 7.40 25.98 -3.47
C SER A 124 6.75 24.62 -3.18
N SER A 125 7.42 23.77 -2.40
CA SER A 125 6.81 22.52 -1.87
C SER A 125 5.60 22.78 -0.94
N LEU A 126 5.44 24.03 -0.50
CA LEU A 126 4.35 24.47 0.35
C LEU A 126 3.14 24.99 -0.45
N ILE A 127 3.37 25.59 -1.63
CA ILE A 127 2.28 26.19 -2.41
C ILE A 127 2.52 26.01 -3.91
N SER A 128 1.46 25.57 -4.58
CA SER A 128 1.45 25.30 -6.01
C SER A 128 0.36 26.12 -6.70
N ILE A 129 0.65 26.63 -7.89
CA ILE A 129 -0.10 27.74 -8.50
C ILE A 129 -0.67 27.31 -9.85
N GLY A 130 -1.87 27.83 -10.16
CA GLY A 130 -2.54 27.53 -11.42
C GLY A 130 -2.97 26.07 -11.48
N CYS A 131 -3.48 25.56 -10.35
CA CYS A 131 -3.85 24.16 -10.22
C CYS A 131 -5.21 23.91 -10.87
N LEU A 132 -5.32 22.75 -11.53
CA LEU A 132 -6.56 22.24 -12.10
C LEU A 132 -6.82 20.86 -11.47
N PRO A 133 -8.05 20.58 -11.02
CA PRO A 133 -8.39 19.27 -10.50
C PRO A 133 -8.35 18.26 -11.65
N ILE A 134 -7.74 17.10 -11.40
CA ILE A 134 -7.73 15.99 -12.36
C ILE A 134 -8.33 14.74 -11.74
N THR A 135 -8.99 13.94 -12.57
CA THR A 135 -9.47 12.61 -12.20
C THR A 135 -8.51 11.57 -12.80
N LEU A 136 -7.95 10.74 -11.92
CA LEU A 136 -7.14 9.57 -12.28
C LEU A 136 -8.03 8.36 -12.56
#